data_AF-D8G8X6-F1
#
_entry.id   AF-D8G8X6-F1
#
_cell.length_a   1.000
_cell.length_b   1.000
_cell.length_c   1.000
_cell.angle_alpha   90.00
_cell.angle_beta   90.00
_cell.angle_gamma   90.00
#
_symmetry.space_group_name_H-M   'P 1'
#
loop_
_entity.id
_entity.type
_entity.pdbx_description
1 polymer ?
#
loop_
_entity_poly.entity_id
_entity_poly.type
_entity_poly.pdbx_seq_one_letter_code
_entity_poly.pdbx_strand_id
1 'polypeptide(L)'
;MIMRPKFRCLSSAVSIASAIALSSLGWIATPVQAAETLVIRKGIFESSIAVADLRSLVETGKLPESLQNYAALLSSQQRSQIYGALKTKIQLNVVTVSNLLNTQIGTGILADLATVTPRRDGAGVQALRAAMVLGSTAPEGLSVLSFIEAYPGQRMIVDLDRAFAVMQNLNAGFWQTQRFMAAIAPQLAATNPNIKLPFDPTQAGPNSVKVLKLDLYDSQRNRRIPLDVYSSAATTADKPVIVFSHGLGSIRTDLQYLAEHLASYGYAVAALEHPGSNADHTNAAIAGKGLILEAQEFIDRPKDISFVLDELAKLNQSDGSLRGKLATDNAMIVGYSFGGATALSVAGAEMQLTRLKQRCQSKLITFSLGEGIQCAAAGLPQDSYQLRDPRIKRAIAMNPTTSLLFGETGLSAIAVPTLVVAASADKTTPALIEQIAGFSKIPSPKWLVGFVGGTHLSVKDPSATLDQADKPSTAVTGDEVVGVRAVSVRNYIKAISLAMAAQLTPDAEKYAVFLTPEYAQFASTSAIPVRLVTEIPAEAEAIVQSFLKQEQ
;
A
#
# COMPACT_ATOMS: atom_id res chain seq x y z
N MET A 1 -18.92 77.05 42.14
CA MET A 1 -19.97 77.71 41.34
C MET A 1 -20.68 76.58 40.57
N ILE A 2 -21.69 75.93 41.17
CA ILE A 2 -23.14 76.22 40.99
C ILE A 2 -23.51 76.07 39.49
N MET A 3 -24.40 75.21 39.00
CA MET A 3 -25.37 74.25 39.55
C MET A 3 -25.83 73.34 38.37
N ARG A 4 -26.18 72.08 38.67
CA ARG A 4 -27.07 71.15 37.90
C ARG A 4 -28.45 71.83 37.62
N PRO A 5 -29.44 71.33 36.81
CA PRO A 5 -29.86 69.91 36.74
C PRO A 5 -30.63 69.43 35.46
N LYS A 6 -30.68 68.11 35.18
CA LYS A 6 -31.83 67.17 35.33
C LYS A 6 -32.85 67.04 34.17
N PHE A 7 -33.05 65.77 33.79
CA PHE A 7 -34.30 65.00 33.67
C PHE A 7 -34.93 64.68 32.28
N ARG A 8 -35.07 63.35 32.12
CA ARG A 8 -36.03 62.53 31.38
C ARG A 8 -37.45 63.09 31.23
N CYS A 9 -38.06 62.86 30.06
CA CYS A 9 -39.40 62.27 29.85
C CYS A 9 -39.59 62.07 28.33
N LEU A 10 -39.77 60.85 27.80
CA LEU A 10 -41.04 60.12 27.65
C LEU A 10 -42.20 60.97 27.11
N SER A 11 -42.51 60.81 25.82
CA SER A 11 -43.90 60.75 25.33
C SER A 11 -43.94 60.20 23.91
N SER A 12 -44.40 58.95 23.79
CA SER A 12 -44.85 58.33 22.56
C SER A 12 -46.16 58.96 22.11
N ALA A 13 -46.25 59.41 20.85
CA ALA A 13 -47.53 59.64 20.17
C ALA A 13 -47.36 59.58 18.64
N VAL A 14 -47.48 58.35 18.10
CA VAL A 14 -48.38 57.96 16.99
C VAL A 14 -48.36 58.80 15.69
N SER A 15 -47.71 58.20 14.68
CA SER A 15 -48.15 58.06 13.26
C SER A 15 -48.02 59.28 12.34
N ILE A 16 -47.70 59.21 11.04
CA ILE A 16 -47.99 58.23 9.98
C ILE A 16 -46.86 58.28 8.91
N ALA A 17 -46.44 57.09 8.47
CA ALA A 17 -45.89 56.71 7.15
C ALA A 17 -45.12 57.74 6.29
N SER A 18 -43.83 57.50 6.09
CA SER A 18 -43.25 57.19 4.76
C SER A 18 -41.77 56.82 4.85
N ALA A 19 -41.39 55.78 4.10
CA ALA A 19 -40.04 55.45 3.65
C ALA A 19 -39.01 54.93 4.69
N ILE A 20 -39.19 53.69 5.15
CA ILE A 20 -38.05 52.76 5.32
C ILE A 20 -38.48 51.40 4.79
N ALA A 21 -38.42 51.25 3.46
CA ALA A 21 -38.38 49.95 2.83
C ALA A 21 -36.94 49.44 2.87
N LEU A 22 -36.74 48.37 3.62
CA LEU A 22 -35.67 47.38 3.57
C LEU A 22 -34.37 47.77 2.82
N SER A 23 -33.31 48.02 3.58
CA SER A 23 -31.95 47.64 3.17
C SER A 23 -31.40 46.59 4.13
N SER A 24 -32.10 45.46 4.24
CA SER A 24 -31.45 44.19 4.53
C SER A 24 -30.69 43.78 3.27
N LEU A 25 -29.51 44.37 3.06
CA LEU A 25 -28.50 43.79 2.18
C LEU A 25 -28.01 42.51 2.88
N GLY A 26 -28.82 41.45 2.73
CA GLY A 26 -28.32 40.10 2.87
C GLY A 26 -27.17 39.97 1.91
N TRP A 27 -25.96 39.78 2.44
CA TRP A 27 -24.92 39.10 1.70
C TRP A 27 -25.46 37.70 1.43
N ILE A 28 -26.17 37.55 0.31
CA ILE A 28 -26.40 36.27 -0.32
C ILE A 28 -24.99 35.82 -0.69
N ALA A 29 -24.40 34.96 0.13
CA ALA A 29 -23.30 34.13 -0.33
C ALA A 29 -23.88 33.34 -1.50
N THR A 30 -23.62 33.81 -2.72
CA THR A 30 -23.97 33.04 -3.92
C THR A 30 -23.31 31.68 -3.75
N PRO A 31 -24.04 30.57 -3.84
CA PRO A 31 -23.41 29.25 -3.84
C PRO A 31 -22.34 29.30 -4.93
N VAL A 32 -21.11 28.90 -4.59
CA VAL A 32 -20.03 28.76 -5.57
C VAL A 32 -20.60 27.93 -6.70
N GLN A 33 -20.80 28.54 -7.87
CA GLN A 33 -21.38 27.82 -9.00
C GLN A 33 -20.41 26.72 -9.42
N ALA A 34 -20.94 25.50 -9.46
CA ALA A 34 -20.31 24.32 -10.03
C ALA A 34 -19.80 24.60 -11.45
N ALA A 35 -18.80 23.84 -11.91
CA ALA A 35 -18.45 23.87 -13.31
C ALA A 35 -19.60 23.29 -14.13
N GLU A 36 -20.32 24.15 -14.87
CA GLU A 36 -21.35 23.73 -15.81
C GLU A 36 -20.74 23.27 -17.14
N THR A 37 -19.55 23.80 -17.45
CA THR A 37 -18.81 23.53 -18.69
C THR A 37 -17.39 23.04 -18.40
N LEU A 38 -17.05 21.89 -18.97
CA LEU A 38 -15.68 21.37 -19.02
C LEU A 38 -15.04 21.73 -20.35
N VAL A 39 -13.90 22.42 -20.32
CA VAL A 39 -13.12 22.67 -21.54
C VAL A 39 -11.93 21.74 -21.62
N ILE A 40 -11.99 20.89 -22.63
CA ILE A 40 -10.97 19.93 -22.98
C ILE A 40 -9.96 20.62 -23.90
N ARG A 41 -8.70 20.65 -23.49
CA ARG A 41 -7.57 21.09 -24.33
C ARG A 41 -6.76 19.88 -24.78
N LYS A 42 -6.45 19.80 -26.07
CA LYS A 42 -5.54 18.81 -26.67
C LYS A 42 -4.67 19.49 -27.73
N GLY A 43 -3.37 19.57 -27.50
CA GLY A 43 -2.47 20.43 -28.26
C GLY A 43 -2.94 21.89 -28.27
N ILE A 44 -3.17 22.44 -29.46
CA ILE A 44 -3.67 23.81 -29.65
C ILE A 44 -5.21 23.89 -29.67
N PHE A 45 -5.91 22.76 -29.67
CA PHE A 45 -7.36 22.72 -29.77
C PHE A 45 -8.00 22.79 -28.38
N GLU A 46 -9.02 23.63 -28.24
CA GLU A 46 -9.89 23.67 -27.07
C GLU A 46 -11.32 23.38 -27.50
N SER A 47 -12.03 22.61 -26.68
CA SER A 47 -13.45 22.37 -26.90
C SER A 47 -14.22 22.29 -25.60
N SER A 48 -15.44 22.83 -25.63
CA SER A 48 -16.35 22.83 -24.49
C SER A 48 -17.29 21.64 -24.54
N ILE A 49 -17.45 20.98 -23.40
CA ILE A 49 -18.34 19.84 -23.18
C ILE A 49 -19.23 20.20 -21.99
N ALA A 50 -20.52 19.92 -22.10
CA ALA A 50 -21.44 20.06 -20.98
C ALA A 50 -21.15 18.95 -19.94
N VAL A 51 -21.06 19.32 -18.66
CA VAL A 51 -20.86 18.32 -17.59
C VAL A 51 -22.02 17.31 -17.53
N ALA A 52 -23.23 17.72 -17.93
CA ALA A 52 -24.39 16.86 -18.09
C ALA A 52 -24.17 15.70 -19.08
N ASP A 53 -23.39 15.90 -20.15
CA ASP A 53 -23.08 14.86 -21.12
C ASP A 53 -22.16 13.79 -20.52
N LEU A 54 -21.20 14.19 -19.69
CA LEU A 54 -20.32 13.28 -18.96
C LEU A 54 -21.10 12.45 -17.94
N ARG A 55 -22.04 13.09 -17.23
CA ARG A 55 -22.97 12.42 -16.32
C ARG A 55 -23.79 11.37 -17.06
N SER A 56 -24.40 11.74 -18.19
CA SER A 56 -25.17 10.82 -19.03
C SER A 56 -24.33 9.63 -19.50
N LEU A 57 -23.07 9.85 -19.88
CA LEU A 57 -22.14 8.77 -20.25
C LEU A 57 -21.89 7.80 -19.09
N VAL A 58 -21.67 8.31 -17.87
CA VAL A 58 -21.39 7.48 -16.68
C VAL A 58 -22.61 6.68 -16.26
N GLU A 59 -23.80 7.31 -16.26
CA GLU A 59 -25.07 6.69 -15.83
C GLU A 59 -25.60 5.67 -16.83
N THR A 60 -25.57 5.99 -18.13
CA THR A 60 -26.18 5.15 -19.17
C THR A 60 -25.18 4.20 -19.84
N GLY A 61 -23.88 4.47 -19.72
CA GLY A 61 -22.82 3.78 -20.46
C GLY A 61 -22.81 4.03 -21.97
N LYS A 62 -23.68 4.91 -22.49
CA LYS A 62 -23.75 5.27 -23.91
C LYS A 62 -23.03 6.58 -24.17
N LEU A 63 -22.26 6.65 -25.26
CA LEU A 63 -21.58 7.87 -25.67
C LEU A 63 -22.60 8.87 -26.27
N PRO A 64 -22.82 10.05 -25.66
CA PRO A 64 -23.67 11.09 -26.23
C PRO A 64 -23.18 11.52 -27.62
N GLU A 65 -24.10 11.92 -28.49
CA GLU A 65 -23.77 12.37 -29.85
C GLU A 65 -22.79 13.56 -29.83
N SER A 66 -22.98 14.48 -28.88
CA SER A 66 -22.07 15.61 -28.63
C SER A 66 -20.63 15.16 -28.36
N LEU A 67 -20.41 13.94 -27.85
CA LEU A 67 -19.09 13.41 -27.51
C LEU A 67 -18.43 12.56 -28.60
N GLN A 68 -19.15 12.20 -29.66
CA GLN A 68 -18.65 11.27 -30.70
C GLN A 68 -17.40 11.80 -31.42
N ASN A 69 -17.41 13.09 -31.78
CA ASN A 69 -16.29 13.74 -32.45
C ASN A 69 -15.03 13.78 -31.57
N TYR A 70 -15.18 13.95 -30.26
CA TYR A 70 -14.04 13.92 -29.33
C TYR A 70 -13.52 12.50 -29.11
N ALA A 71 -14.42 11.52 -28.99
CA ALA A 71 -14.02 10.13 -28.88
C ALA A 71 -13.19 9.71 -30.10
N ALA A 72 -13.58 10.13 -31.32
CA ALA A 72 -12.86 9.82 -32.55
C ALA A 72 -11.37 10.25 -32.51
N LEU A 73 -11.03 11.32 -31.79
CA LEU A 73 -9.66 11.83 -31.62
C LEU A 73 -8.81 11.03 -30.61
N LEU A 74 -9.39 10.06 -29.91
CA LEU A 74 -8.75 9.26 -28.88
C LEU A 74 -8.58 7.81 -29.35
N SER A 75 -7.47 7.17 -28.94
CA SER A 75 -7.26 5.72 -29.17
C SER A 75 -8.24 4.89 -28.34
N SER A 76 -8.42 3.61 -28.70
CA SER A 76 -9.25 2.67 -27.94
C SER A 76 -8.82 2.57 -26.47
N GLN A 77 -7.51 2.55 -26.21
CA GLN A 77 -6.93 2.53 -24.87
C GLN A 77 -7.27 3.83 -24.10
N GLN A 78 -7.10 5.00 -24.73
CA GLN A 78 -7.41 6.29 -24.10
C GLN A 78 -8.88 6.43 -23.74
N ARG A 79 -9.78 5.96 -24.62
CA ARG A 79 -11.24 5.95 -24.35
C ARG A 79 -11.57 5.06 -23.15
N SER A 80 -10.98 3.86 -23.10
CA SER A 80 -11.18 2.94 -21.98
C SER A 80 -10.67 3.52 -20.65
N GLN A 81 -9.50 4.16 -20.66
CA GLN A 81 -8.95 4.84 -19.47
C GLN A 81 -9.82 5.99 -18.98
N ILE A 82 -10.26 6.88 -19.87
CA ILE A 82 -11.16 7.99 -19.50
C ILE A 82 -12.47 7.46 -18.92
N TYR A 83 -13.08 6.47 -19.58
CA TYR A 83 -14.34 5.89 -19.11
C TYR A 83 -14.18 5.19 -17.76
N GLY A 84 -13.10 4.44 -17.56
CA GLY A 84 -12.77 3.82 -16.27
C GLY A 84 -12.57 4.86 -15.16
N ALA A 85 -11.83 5.93 -15.44
CA ALA A 85 -11.62 7.03 -14.50
C ALA A 85 -12.95 7.72 -14.12
N LEU A 86 -13.80 8.01 -15.09
CA LEU A 86 -15.12 8.63 -14.86
C LEU A 86 -16.06 7.76 -14.01
N LYS A 87 -15.95 6.43 -14.12
CA LYS A 87 -16.75 5.49 -13.32
C LYS A 87 -16.19 5.22 -11.92
N THR A 88 -14.96 5.62 -11.66
CA THR A 88 -14.30 5.34 -10.37
C THR A 88 -14.93 6.21 -9.27
N LYS A 89 -15.32 5.56 -8.17
CA LYS A 89 -15.89 6.20 -6.98
C LYS A 89 -15.02 5.89 -5.78
N ILE A 90 -14.57 6.92 -5.09
CA ILE A 90 -13.71 6.84 -3.91
C ILE A 90 -14.56 7.25 -2.70
N GLN A 91 -14.92 6.27 -1.89
CA GLN A 91 -15.64 6.51 -0.65
C GLN A 91 -14.66 6.92 0.45
N LEU A 92 -14.27 8.19 0.46
CA LEU A 92 -13.55 8.83 1.56
C LEU A 92 -14.44 9.91 2.16
N ASN A 93 -14.44 10.03 3.47
CA ASN A 93 -15.18 11.10 4.12
C ASN A 93 -14.46 12.45 3.90
N VAL A 94 -15.20 13.54 4.02
CA VAL A 94 -14.73 14.91 3.77
C VAL A 94 -13.53 15.28 4.65
N VAL A 95 -13.53 14.81 5.90
CA VAL A 95 -12.44 15.05 6.85
C VAL A 95 -11.17 14.32 6.42
N THR A 96 -11.29 13.08 5.93
CA THR A 96 -10.17 12.31 5.37
C THR A 96 -9.50 13.06 4.24
N VAL A 97 -10.31 13.50 3.28
CA VAL A 97 -9.83 14.19 2.09
C VAL A 97 -9.18 15.51 2.50
N SER A 98 -9.83 16.28 3.37
CA SER A 98 -9.26 17.53 3.88
C SER A 98 -7.92 17.33 4.59
N ASN A 99 -7.83 16.34 5.48
CA ASN A 99 -6.62 16.10 6.26
C ASN A 99 -5.46 15.63 5.39
N LEU A 100 -5.71 14.70 4.45
CA LEU A 100 -4.70 14.26 3.49
C LEU A 100 -4.18 15.43 2.66
N LEU A 101 -5.08 16.26 2.12
CA LEU A 101 -4.73 17.39 1.24
C LEU A 101 -4.04 18.57 1.95
N ASN A 102 -4.04 18.57 3.29
CA ASN A 102 -3.31 19.52 4.12
C ASN A 102 -1.94 19.00 4.58
N THR A 103 -1.57 17.77 4.24
CA THR A 103 -0.21 17.27 4.43
C THR A 103 0.75 17.84 3.36
N GLN A 104 2.06 17.72 3.60
CA GLN A 104 3.07 17.99 2.57
C GLN A 104 2.88 17.10 1.34
N ILE A 105 2.53 15.82 1.56
CA ILE A 105 2.27 14.86 0.49
C ILE A 105 1.06 15.29 -0.36
N GLY A 106 -0.06 15.58 0.29
CA GLY A 106 -1.28 16.05 -0.38
C GLY A 106 -1.06 17.36 -1.14
N THR A 107 -0.27 18.28 -0.59
CA THR A 107 0.06 19.54 -1.27
C THR A 107 0.92 19.30 -2.53
N GLY A 108 1.86 18.37 -2.48
CA GLY A 108 2.63 17.95 -3.67
C GLY A 108 1.73 17.35 -4.76
N ILE A 109 0.83 16.44 -4.42
CA ILE A 109 -0.14 15.85 -5.36
C ILE A 109 -1.01 16.93 -6.01
N LEU A 110 -1.51 17.88 -5.22
CA LEU A 110 -2.32 18.99 -5.75
C LEU A 110 -1.52 19.90 -6.68
N ALA A 111 -0.25 20.16 -6.39
CA ALA A 111 0.63 20.94 -7.26
C ALA A 111 0.84 20.26 -8.62
N ASP A 112 1.03 18.94 -8.62
CA ASP A 112 1.16 18.17 -9.85
C ASP A 112 -0.17 18.12 -10.64
N LEU A 113 -1.31 17.92 -9.98
CA LEU A 113 -2.64 17.97 -10.63
C LEU A 113 -3.02 19.37 -11.15
N ALA A 114 -2.48 20.43 -10.55
CA ALA A 114 -2.69 21.81 -11.03
C ALA A 114 -2.09 22.01 -12.43
N THR A 115 -1.12 21.17 -12.85
CA THR A 115 -0.58 21.20 -14.21
C THR A 115 -1.60 20.73 -15.25
N VAL A 116 -2.49 19.80 -14.88
CA VAL A 116 -3.57 19.22 -15.71
C VAL A 116 -4.73 20.19 -15.85
N THR A 117 -4.96 21.02 -14.83
CA THR A 117 -6.09 21.95 -14.75
C THR A 117 -5.62 23.41 -14.75
N PRO A 118 -4.98 23.87 -15.84
CA PRO A 118 -4.30 25.16 -15.84
C PRO A 118 -5.27 26.31 -15.60
N ARG A 119 -4.95 27.15 -14.62
CA ARG A 119 -5.65 28.41 -14.32
C ARG A 119 -4.75 29.62 -14.54
N ARG A 120 -5.35 30.76 -14.90
CA ARG A 120 -4.63 32.03 -15.12
C ARG A 120 -4.45 32.85 -13.84
N ASP A 121 -5.24 32.58 -12.81
CA ASP A 121 -5.27 33.33 -11.55
C ASP A 121 -4.25 32.84 -10.49
N GLY A 122 -3.46 31.80 -10.82
CA GLY A 122 -2.49 31.22 -9.90
C GLY A 122 -3.09 30.42 -8.74
N ALA A 123 -4.42 30.30 -8.65
CA ALA A 123 -5.14 29.64 -7.56
C ALA A 123 -5.42 28.15 -7.80
N GLY A 124 -4.60 27.48 -8.63
CA GLY A 124 -4.82 26.10 -9.07
C GLY A 124 -4.89 25.09 -7.93
N VAL A 125 -3.92 25.12 -7.02
CA VAL A 125 -3.85 24.20 -5.87
C VAL A 125 -5.04 24.39 -4.93
N GLN A 126 -5.43 25.65 -4.68
CA GLN A 126 -6.55 26.00 -3.81
C GLN A 126 -7.87 25.56 -4.44
N ALA A 127 -8.04 25.77 -5.75
CA ALA A 127 -9.22 25.33 -6.48
C ALA A 127 -9.37 23.82 -6.47
N LEU A 128 -8.26 23.09 -6.70
CA LEU A 128 -8.24 21.63 -6.63
C LEU A 128 -8.56 21.10 -5.23
N ARG A 129 -7.97 21.71 -4.20
CA ARG A 129 -8.26 21.34 -2.81
C ARG A 129 -9.74 21.51 -2.50
N ALA A 130 -10.32 22.66 -2.84
CA ALA A 130 -11.74 22.93 -2.64
C ALA A 130 -12.61 21.92 -3.39
N ALA A 131 -12.32 21.67 -4.68
CA ALA A 131 -13.06 20.74 -5.52
C ALA A 131 -13.03 19.30 -4.98
N MET A 132 -11.89 18.83 -4.48
CA MET A 132 -11.78 17.49 -3.89
C MET A 132 -12.53 17.37 -2.56
N VAL A 133 -12.41 18.38 -1.68
CA VAL A 133 -13.11 18.39 -0.38
C VAL A 133 -14.62 18.48 -0.60
N LEU A 134 -15.09 19.42 -1.43
CA LEU A 134 -16.52 19.59 -1.72
C LEU A 134 -17.07 18.40 -2.51
N GLY A 135 -16.33 17.88 -3.49
CA GLY A 135 -16.75 16.70 -4.28
C GLY A 135 -16.91 15.45 -3.41
N SER A 136 -16.11 15.30 -2.35
CA SER A 136 -16.26 14.19 -1.40
C SER A 136 -17.54 14.25 -0.55
N THR A 137 -18.28 15.34 -0.58
CA THR A 137 -19.61 15.46 0.06
C THR A 137 -20.73 14.81 -0.76
N ALA A 138 -20.45 14.42 -2.01
CA ALA A 138 -21.44 13.81 -2.88
C ALA A 138 -21.93 12.46 -2.32
N PRO A 139 -23.21 12.08 -2.50
CA PRO A 139 -23.78 10.84 -1.97
C PRO A 139 -23.01 9.57 -2.40
N GLU A 140 -22.43 9.58 -3.60
CA GLU A 140 -21.65 8.49 -4.16
C GLU A 140 -20.16 8.50 -3.78
N GLY A 141 -19.72 9.47 -2.97
CA GLY A 141 -18.33 9.73 -2.64
C GLY A 141 -17.58 10.50 -3.73
N LEU A 142 -16.28 10.72 -3.53
CA LEU A 142 -15.45 11.46 -4.47
C LEU A 142 -15.27 10.67 -5.77
N SER A 143 -15.72 11.24 -6.88
CA SER A 143 -15.53 10.78 -8.25
C SER A 143 -15.01 11.91 -9.13
N VAL A 144 -14.50 11.61 -10.33
CA VAL A 144 -14.12 12.66 -11.31
C VAL A 144 -15.29 13.59 -11.60
N LEU A 145 -16.51 13.05 -11.69
CA LEU A 145 -17.71 13.85 -11.94
C LEU A 145 -18.03 14.78 -10.77
N SER A 146 -18.14 14.25 -9.55
CA SER A 146 -18.39 15.07 -8.35
C SER A 146 -17.31 16.14 -8.13
N PHE A 147 -16.07 15.84 -8.52
CA PHE A 147 -14.95 16.77 -8.44
C PHE A 147 -15.08 17.91 -9.47
N ILE A 148 -15.43 17.60 -10.73
CA ILE A 148 -15.68 18.60 -11.76
C ILE A 148 -16.85 19.50 -11.32
N GLU A 149 -17.93 18.89 -10.83
CA GLU A 149 -19.12 19.61 -10.37
C GLU A 149 -18.82 20.47 -9.14
N ALA A 150 -17.95 20.03 -8.24
CA ALA A 150 -17.54 20.81 -7.09
C ALA A 150 -16.44 21.85 -7.39
N TYR A 151 -15.93 21.90 -8.63
CA TYR A 151 -14.80 22.76 -8.97
C TYR A 151 -15.17 24.25 -8.92
N PRO A 152 -14.39 25.11 -8.23
CA PRO A 152 -14.73 26.51 -8.11
C PRO A 152 -14.45 27.27 -9.42
N GLY A 153 -15.52 27.44 -10.20
CA GLY A 153 -15.57 28.24 -11.41
C GLY A 153 -16.56 27.69 -12.43
N GLN A 154 -17.22 28.58 -13.20
CA GLN A 154 -18.19 28.20 -14.24
C GLN A 154 -17.58 27.36 -15.37
N ARG A 155 -16.27 27.49 -15.60
CA ARG A 155 -15.50 26.79 -16.62
C ARG A 155 -14.28 26.14 -16.00
N MET A 156 -14.17 24.82 -16.14
CA MET A 156 -12.98 24.06 -15.75
C MET A 156 -12.20 23.68 -17.01
N ILE A 157 -10.91 24.01 -17.08
CA ILE A 157 -10.05 23.57 -18.19
C ILE A 157 -9.33 22.28 -17.78
N VAL A 158 -9.35 21.27 -18.64
CA VAL A 158 -8.58 20.04 -18.52
C VAL A 158 -7.71 19.89 -19.75
N ASP A 159 -6.40 19.92 -19.55
CA ASP A 159 -5.41 19.63 -20.58
C ASP A 159 -5.22 18.12 -20.67
N LEU A 160 -5.71 17.50 -21.75
CA LEU A 160 -5.68 16.05 -21.92
C LEU A 160 -4.29 15.50 -22.12
N ASP A 161 -3.40 16.21 -22.83
CA ASP A 161 -2.04 15.72 -23.03
C ASP A 161 -1.31 15.68 -21.68
N ARG A 162 -1.51 16.70 -20.85
CA ARG A 162 -1.02 16.71 -19.46
C ARG A 162 -1.75 15.71 -18.58
N ALA A 163 -3.06 15.51 -18.75
CA ALA A 163 -3.82 14.51 -17.99
C ALA A 163 -3.30 13.09 -18.27
N PHE A 164 -3.05 12.75 -19.53
CA PHE A 164 -2.47 11.47 -19.91
C PHE A 164 -1.01 11.35 -19.44
N ALA A 165 -0.21 12.41 -19.54
CA ALA A 165 1.16 12.40 -19.00
C ALA A 165 1.16 12.19 -17.48
N VAL A 166 0.28 12.87 -16.75
CA VAL A 166 0.11 12.67 -15.30
C VAL A 166 -0.39 11.26 -15.00
N MET A 167 -1.40 10.75 -15.71
CA MET A 167 -1.89 9.38 -15.52
C MET A 167 -0.86 8.30 -15.87
N GLN A 168 0.00 8.55 -16.86
CA GLN A 168 1.11 7.64 -17.20
C GLN A 168 2.23 7.70 -16.15
N ASN A 169 2.41 8.85 -15.51
CA ASN A 169 3.35 9.02 -14.41
C ASN A 169 2.80 8.53 -13.08
N LEU A 170 1.46 8.47 -12.90
CA LEU A 170 0.84 7.84 -11.75
C LEU A 170 1.26 6.38 -11.70
N ASN A 171 1.90 6.01 -10.60
CA ASN A 171 2.43 4.67 -10.40
C ASN A 171 3.39 4.25 -11.53
N ALA A 172 4.31 5.14 -11.91
CA ALA A 172 5.28 4.90 -12.98
C ALA A 172 6.05 3.58 -12.78
N GLY A 173 6.40 3.24 -11.53
CA GLY A 173 7.05 1.98 -11.20
C GLY A 173 6.24 0.73 -11.61
N PHE A 174 4.91 0.77 -11.54
CA PHE A 174 4.06 -0.33 -12.01
C PHE A 174 4.16 -0.51 -13.53
N TRP A 175 4.06 0.59 -14.29
CA TRP A 175 4.17 0.52 -15.75
C TRP A 175 5.56 0.13 -16.23
N GLN A 176 6.59 0.60 -15.53
CA GLN A 176 7.96 0.17 -15.74
C GLN A 176 8.10 -1.34 -15.47
N THR A 177 7.50 -1.84 -14.39
CA THR A 177 7.42 -3.28 -14.10
C THR A 177 6.76 -4.03 -15.25
N GLN A 178 5.62 -3.57 -15.80
CA GLN A 178 4.97 -4.25 -16.94
C GLN A 178 5.86 -4.31 -18.19
N ARG A 179 6.58 -3.23 -18.50
CA ARG A 179 7.54 -3.20 -19.61
C ARG A 179 8.73 -4.13 -19.38
N PHE A 180 9.24 -4.17 -18.15
CA PHE A 180 10.27 -5.12 -17.74
C PHE A 180 9.81 -6.57 -17.90
N MET A 181 8.61 -6.90 -17.40
CA MET A 181 8.03 -8.23 -17.52
C MET A 181 7.88 -8.66 -18.99
N ALA A 182 7.48 -7.75 -19.88
CA ALA A 182 7.44 -8.02 -21.31
C ALA A 182 8.84 -8.31 -21.90
N ALA A 183 9.87 -7.60 -21.44
CA ALA A 183 11.24 -7.78 -21.90
C ALA A 183 11.86 -9.12 -21.44
N ILE A 184 11.53 -9.57 -20.22
CA ILE A 184 12.03 -10.85 -19.68
C ILE A 184 11.12 -12.05 -19.99
N ALA A 185 9.96 -11.84 -20.62
CA ALA A 185 9.00 -12.91 -20.92
C ALA A 185 9.61 -14.16 -21.59
N PRO A 186 10.56 -14.05 -22.56
CA PRO A 186 11.21 -15.22 -23.14
C PRO A 186 12.00 -16.07 -22.12
N GLN A 187 12.53 -15.44 -21.08
CA GLN A 187 13.31 -16.09 -20.01
C GLN A 187 12.40 -16.75 -18.97
N LEU A 188 11.09 -16.44 -18.99
CA LEU A 188 10.10 -16.99 -18.07
C LEU A 188 9.37 -18.21 -18.65
N ALA A 189 9.87 -18.80 -19.73
CA ALA A 189 9.27 -19.97 -20.37
C ALA A 189 9.01 -21.10 -19.36
N ALA A 190 7.85 -21.74 -19.49
CA ALA A 190 7.49 -22.87 -18.64
C ALA A 190 8.31 -24.10 -19.05
N THR A 191 8.76 -24.85 -18.05
CA THR A 191 9.38 -26.16 -18.22
C THR A 191 8.56 -27.18 -17.43
N ASN A 192 8.58 -28.44 -17.82
CA ASN A 192 7.91 -29.51 -17.08
C ASN A 192 8.95 -30.43 -16.42
N PRO A 193 9.50 -30.05 -15.26
CA PRO A 193 10.53 -30.83 -14.60
C PRO A 193 9.96 -32.15 -14.07
N ASN A 194 10.68 -33.25 -14.30
CA ASN A 194 10.36 -34.53 -13.69
C ASN A 194 10.95 -34.59 -12.27
N ILE A 195 10.20 -34.08 -11.30
CA ILE A 195 10.62 -34.03 -9.89
C ILE A 195 9.79 -35.01 -9.05
N LYS A 196 10.46 -35.75 -8.17
CA LYS A 196 9.80 -36.63 -7.20
C LYS A 196 9.75 -35.92 -5.85
N LEU A 197 8.54 -35.57 -5.40
CA LEU A 197 8.36 -34.92 -4.12
C LEU A 197 8.25 -35.95 -2.98
N PRO A 198 8.83 -35.67 -1.80
CA PRO A 198 8.71 -36.57 -0.65
C PRO A 198 7.29 -36.58 -0.06
N PHE A 199 6.52 -35.51 -0.25
CA PHE A 199 5.12 -35.32 0.13
C PHE A 199 4.59 -34.04 -0.52
N ASP A 200 3.28 -33.75 -0.38
CA ASP A 200 2.69 -32.47 -0.79
C ASP A 200 2.81 -31.45 0.37
N PRO A 201 3.69 -30.44 0.28
CA PRO A 201 3.89 -29.44 1.34
C PRO A 201 2.78 -28.38 1.38
N THR A 202 1.80 -28.43 0.48
CA THR A 202 0.68 -27.48 0.45
C THR A 202 -0.47 -27.92 1.36
N GLN A 203 -0.52 -29.20 1.74
CA GLN A 203 -1.51 -29.75 2.66
C GLN A 203 -1.22 -29.31 4.10
N ALA A 204 -2.26 -29.19 4.93
CA ALA A 204 -2.05 -28.97 6.35
C ALA A 204 -1.31 -30.16 6.98
N GLY A 205 -0.50 -29.88 8.00
CA GLY A 205 0.09 -30.89 8.85
C GLY A 205 -0.99 -31.62 9.67
N PRO A 206 -0.65 -32.77 10.28
CA PRO A 206 -1.63 -33.64 10.91
C PRO A 206 -2.16 -33.11 12.26
N ASN A 207 -1.65 -31.99 12.77
CA ASN A 207 -1.92 -31.52 14.12
C ASN A 207 -2.97 -30.40 14.13
N SER A 208 -3.94 -30.51 15.04
CA SER A 208 -4.91 -29.43 15.29
C SER A 208 -4.24 -28.21 15.92
N VAL A 209 -4.54 -27.03 15.39
CA VAL A 209 -3.99 -25.75 15.82
C VAL A 209 -4.84 -25.14 16.93
N LYS A 210 -4.17 -24.51 17.91
CA LYS A 210 -4.75 -23.68 18.96
C LYS A 210 -4.16 -22.29 18.88
N VAL A 211 -4.99 -21.27 19.17
CA VAL A 211 -4.58 -19.86 19.17
C VAL A 211 -4.68 -19.33 20.59
N LEU A 212 -3.55 -18.86 21.12
CA LEU A 212 -3.49 -18.08 22.36
C LEU A 212 -3.44 -16.60 22.00
N LYS A 213 -4.47 -15.84 22.39
CA LYS A 213 -4.54 -14.39 22.15
C LYS A 213 -4.00 -13.66 23.37
N LEU A 214 -3.07 -12.75 23.14
CA LEU A 214 -2.38 -11.94 24.14
C LEU A 214 -2.48 -10.46 23.78
N ASP A 215 -2.38 -9.60 24.78
CA ASP A 215 -2.21 -8.15 24.63
C ASP A 215 -1.02 -7.74 25.48
N LEU A 216 0.16 -7.66 24.86
CA LEU A 216 1.41 -7.41 25.56
C LEU A 216 1.61 -5.90 25.77
N TYR A 217 2.02 -5.50 26.96
CA TYR A 217 2.26 -4.09 27.27
C TYR A 217 3.75 -3.79 27.42
N ASP A 218 4.29 -3.07 26.44
CA ASP A 218 5.63 -2.50 26.52
C ASP A 218 5.56 -1.18 27.31
N SER A 219 5.87 -1.26 28.60
CA SER A 219 5.87 -0.10 29.50
C SER A 219 6.96 0.93 29.16
N GLN A 220 8.06 0.53 28.53
CA GLN A 220 9.15 1.46 28.20
C GLN A 220 8.77 2.36 27.03
N ARG A 221 8.03 1.82 26.06
CA ARG A 221 7.55 2.55 24.89
C ARG A 221 6.09 2.99 24.99
N ASN A 222 5.40 2.60 26.07
CA ASN A 222 3.96 2.80 26.29
C ASN A 222 3.11 2.29 25.11
N ARG A 223 3.35 1.04 24.71
CA ARG A 223 2.69 0.41 23.55
C ARG A 223 1.97 -0.86 23.97
N ARG A 224 0.76 -1.05 23.45
CA ARG A 224 0.02 -2.32 23.52
C ARG A 224 0.17 -3.06 22.20
N ILE A 225 0.62 -4.30 22.27
CA ILE A 225 0.94 -5.15 21.12
C ILE A 225 0.01 -6.37 21.18
N PRO A 226 -1.11 -6.34 20.44
CA PRO A 226 -1.94 -7.53 20.25
C PRO A 226 -1.12 -8.63 19.57
N LEU A 227 -1.23 -9.85 20.08
CA LEU A 227 -0.44 -10.98 19.63
C LEU A 227 -1.30 -12.25 19.61
N ASP A 228 -1.35 -12.92 18.47
CA ASP A 228 -1.93 -14.25 18.34
C ASP A 228 -0.80 -15.28 18.21
N VAL A 229 -0.72 -16.22 19.16
CA VAL A 229 0.25 -17.33 19.15
C VAL A 229 -0.44 -18.62 18.70
N TYR A 230 -0.14 -19.06 17.49
CA TYR A 230 -0.60 -20.31 16.91
C TYR A 230 0.37 -21.43 17.28
N SER A 231 -0.17 -22.51 17.84
CA SER A 231 0.61 -23.69 18.24
C SER A 231 -0.23 -24.95 18.10
N SER A 232 0.39 -26.12 18.22
CA SER A 232 -0.30 -27.40 18.24
C SER A 232 0.27 -28.30 19.35
N ALA A 233 -0.29 -29.50 19.51
CA ALA A 233 0.25 -30.49 20.43
C ALA A 233 1.69 -30.91 20.06
N ALA A 234 2.07 -30.78 18.78
CA ALA A 234 3.40 -31.09 18.26
C ALA A 234 4.40 -29.92 18.34
N THR A 235 4.04 -28.78 18.94
CA THR A 235 4.95 -27.65 19.12
C THR A 235 6.04 -27.98 20.14
N THR A 236 7.32 -27.87 19.72
CA THR A 236 8.50 -28.12 20.55
C THR A 236 9.58 -27.07 20.33
N ALA A 237 10.51 -26.96 21.27
CA ALA A 237 11.66 -26.05 21.19
C ALA A 237 12.76 -26.52 20.20
N ASP A 238 12.59 -27.65 19.51
CA ASP A 238 13.50 -28.08 18.44
C ASP A 238 13.22 -27.35 17.13
N LYS A 239 12.06 -26.68 17.04
CA LYS A 239 11.64 -25.90 15.88
C LYS A 239 11.72 -24.42 16.18
N PRO A 240 12.09 -23.59 15.18
CA PRO A 240 12.15 -22.16 15.37
C PRO A 240 10.78 -21.56 15.69
N VAL A 241 10.78 -20.48 16.46
CA VAL A 241 9.61 -19.58 16.54
C VAL A 241 9.51 -18.81 15.24
N ILE A 242 8.31 -18.66 14.70
CA ILE A 242 8.06 -17.89 13.49
C ILE A 242 7.28 -16.63 13.88
N VAL A 243 7.81 -15.44 13.57
CA VAL A 243 7.13 -14.17 13.84
C VAL A 243 6.55 -13.63 12.54
N PHE A 244 5.31 -13.13 12.57
CA PHE A 244 4.63 -12.55 11.42
C PHE A 244 4.40 -11.06 11.60
N SER A 245 4.83 -10.23 10.64
CA SER A 245 4.65 -8.78 10.64
C SER A 245 3.77 -8.32 9.46
N HIS A 246 2.68 -7.62 9.75
CA HIS A 246 1.64 -7.23 8.79
C HIS A 246 2.03 -6.01 7.90
N GLY A 247 1.22 -5.67 6.90
CA GLY A 247 1.41 -4.46 6.07
C GLY A 247 0.97 -3.16 6.74
N LEU A 248 1.08 -2.01 6.09
CA LEU A 248 0.45 -0.78 6.60
C LEU A 248 -1.08 -0.91 6.54
N GLY A 249 -1.79 -0.53 7.61
CA GLY A 249 -3.24 -0.61 7.70
C GLY A 249 -3.81 -2.04 7.72
N SER A 250 -2.94 -3.01 8.00
CA SER A 250 -3.24 -4.44 8.06
C SER A 250 -3.32 -4.91 9.52
N ILE A 251 -3.65 -6.18 9.74
CA ILE A 251 -3.81 -6.77 11.07
C ILE A 251 -3.14 -8.15 11.14
N ARG A 252 -2.97 -8.68 12.36
CA ARG A 252 -2.25 -9.96 12.59
C ARG A 252 -2.91 -11.19 11.94
N THR A 253 -4.20 -11.13 11.61
CA THR A 253 -4.93 -12.25 10.99
C THR A 253 -4.87 -12.27 9.46
N ASP A 254 -4.21 -11.28 8.82
CA ASP A 254 -4.16 -11.19 7.36
C ASP A 254 -3.36 -12.31 6.67
N LEU A 255 -2.55 -13.05 7.44
CA LEU A 255 -1.84 -14.27 7.02
C LEU A 255 -2.23 -15.49 7.87
N GLN A 256 -3.46 -15.51 8.42
CA GLN A 256 -3.94 -16.58 9.29
C GLN A 256 -3.79 -17.98 8.67
N TYR A 257 -4.18 -18.16 7.39
CA TYR A 257 -4.01 -19.45 6.70
C TYR A 257 -2.56 -19.98 6.76
N LEU A 258 -1.56 -19.09 6.73
CA LEU A 258 -0.16 -19.46 6.76
C LEU A 258 0.29 -19.78 8.19
N ALA A 259 -0.18 -19.02 9.17
CA ALA A 259 0.10 -19.25 10.59
C ALA A 259 -0.43 -20.62 11.02
N GLU A 260 -1.68 -20.94 10.64
CA GLU A 260 -2.30 -22.23 10.91
C GLU A 260 -1.59 -23.36 10.19
N HIS A 261 -1.23 -23.16 8.91
CA HIS A 261 -0.47 -24.16 8.17
C HIS A 261 0.85 -24.49 8.87
N LEU A 262 1.67 -23.49 9.22
CA LEU A 262 2.95 -23.74 9.90
C LEU A 262 2.74 -24.34 11.30
N ALA A 263 1.76 -23.87 12.07
CA ALA A 263 1.46 -24.42 13.39
C ALA A 263 0.99 -25.89 13.35
N SER A 264 0.28 -26.29 12.28
CA SER A 264 -0.13 -27.68 12.06
C SER A 264 1.05 -28.63 11.80
N TYR A 265 2.21 -28.09 11.37
CA TYR A 265 3.48 -28.82 11.29
C TYR A 265 4.31 -28.74 12.60
N GLY A 266 3.77 -28.15 13.66
CA GLY A 266 4.42 -28.08 14.98
C GLY A 266 5.35 -26.88 15.17
N TYR A 267 5.29 -25.86 14.32
CA TYR A 267 5.96 -24.58 14.61
C TYR A 267 5.12 -23.75 15.61
N ALA A 268 5.76 -22.91 16.40
CA ALA A 268 5.07 -21.83 17.12
C ALA A 268 5.08 -20.58 16.24
N VAL A 269 3.91 -20.04 15.91
CA VAL A 269 3.79 -18.82 15.09
C VAL A 269 3.21 -17.68 15.91
N ALA A 270 3.91 -16.56 15.96
CA ALA A 270 3.57 -15.36 16.70
C ALA A 270 3.21 -14.23 15.71
N ALA A 271 1.92 -13.97 15.52
CA ALA A 271 1.44 -12.90 14.65
C ALA A 271 1.08 -11.66 15.49
N LEU A 272 1.90 -10.61 15.39
CA LEU A 272 1.75 -9.39 16.17
C LEU A 272 1.08 -8.27 15.38
N GLU A 273 0.48 -7.32 16.09
CA GLU A 273 0.08 -6.02 15.53
C GLU A 273 0.98 -4.88 16.02
N HIS A 274 1.30 -3.99 15.08
CA HIS A 274 2.04 -2.77 15.33
C HIS A 274 1.04 -1.61 15.52
N PRO A 275 0.86 -1.11 16.75
CA PRO A 275 -0.25 -0.19 17.07
C PRO A 275 -0.17 1.19 16.39
N GLY A 276 0.98 1.59 15.85
CA GLY A 276 1.12 2.84 15.10
C GLY A 276 0.97 2.69 13.59
N SER A 277 0.63 1.50 13.09
CA SER A 277 0.51 1.23 11.65
C SER A 277 -0.49 0.11 11.30
N ASN A 278 -1.24 -0.39 12.28
CA ASN A 278 -2.32 -1.36 12.06
C ASN A 278 -3.60 -0.69 11.51
N ALA A 279 -4.60 -1.50 11.18
CA ALA A 279 -5.86 -1.02 10.62
C ALA A 279 -6.54 0.05 11.50
N ASP A 280 -6.56 -0.12 12.82
CA ASP A 280 -7.17 0.84 13.74
C ASP A 280 -6.47 2.21 13.67
N HIS A 281 -5.13 2.23 13.64
CA HIS A 281 -4.36 3.46 13.46
C HIS A 281 -4.68 4.14 12.12
N THR A 282 -4.61 3.39 11.02
CA THR A 282 -4.88 3.96 9.70
C THR A 282 -6.31 4.42 9.54
N ASN A 283 -7.28 3.72 10.13
CA ASN A 283 -8.69 4.12 10.14
C ASN A 283 -8.90 5.39 10.96
N ALA A 284 -8.21 5.56 12.08
CA ALA A 284 -8.23 6.79 12.86
C ALA A 284 -7.63 7.96 12.08
N ALA A 285 -6.49 7.76 11.40
CA ALA A 285 -5.87 8.76 10.54
C ALA A 285 -6.75 9.14 9.35
N ILE A 286 -7.40 8.16 8.72
CA ILE A 286 -8.43 8.36 7.70
C ILE A 286 -9.58 9.19 8.29
N ALA A 287 -10.04 8.90 9.51
CA ALA A 287 -11.02 9.73 10.23
C ALA A 287 -10.47 11.09 10.69
N GLY A 288 -9.26 11.45 10.29
CA GLY A 288 -8.61 12.72 10.54
C GLY A 288 -7.93 12.86 11.90
N LYS A 289 -7.65 11.76 12.58
CA LYS A 289 -6.98 11.72 13.88
C LYS A 289 -5.53 11.27 13.69
N GLY A 290 -4.62 12.23 13.55
CA GLY A 290 -3.18 11.97 13.40
C GLY A 290 -2.75 11.71 11.95
N LEU A 291 -1.49 11.29 11.78
CA LEU A 291 -0.93 10.91 10.48
C LEU A 291 -1.28 9.45 10.15
N ILE A 292 -1.25 9.11 8.86
CA ILE A 292 -1.46 7.72 8.40
C ILE A 292 -0.32 6.80 8.86
N LEU A 293 0.89 7.35 8.94
CA LEU A 293 2.08 6.65 9.37
C LEU A 293 3.06 7.66 9.98
N GLU A 294 3.40 7.45 11.25
CA GLU A 294 4.44 8.23 11.94
C GLU A 294 5.84 7.73 11.54
N ALA A 295 6.80 8.64 11.39
CA ALA A 295 8.19 8.30 11.05
C ALA A 295 8.82 7.30 12.03
N GLN A 296 8.40 7.37 13.30
CA GLN A 296 8.89 6.52 14.38
C GLN A 296 8.54 5.03 14.18
N GLU A 297 7.51 4.69 13.41
CA GLU A 297 7.13 3.29 13.16
C GLU A 297 8.21 2.49 12.42
N PHE A 298 9.07 3.14 11.63
CA PHE A 298 10.21 2.45 11.01
C PHE A 298 11.22 1.92 12.03
N ILE A 299 11.25 2.49 13.24
CA ILE A 299 12.08 2.04 14.36
C ILE A 299 11.27 1.17 15.32
N ASP A 300 10.03 1.55 15.60
CA ASP A 300 9.19 0.88 16.59
C ASP A 300 8.76 -0.52 16.13
N ARG A 301 8.53 -0.72 14.83
CA ARG A 301 8.11 -2.03 14.33
C ARG A 301 9.19 -3.12 14.49
N PRO A 302 10.46 -2.89 14.13
CA PRO A 302 11.55 -3.80 14.51
C PRO A 302 11.65 -4.04 16.01
N LYS A 303 11.49 -2.99 16.84
CA LYS A 303 11.52 -3.12 18.30
C LYS A 303 10.34 -3.89 18.87
N ASP A 304 9.15 -3.80 18.26
CA ASP A 304 7.98 -4.60 18.62
C ASP A 304 8.26 -6.10 18.44
N ILE A 305 8.97 -6.48 17.38
CA ILE A 305 9.39 -7.88 17.15
C ILE A 305 10.36 -8.34 18.24
N SER A 306 11.40 -7.54 18.54
CA SER A 306 12.35 -7.87 19.60
C SER A 306 11.67 -8.01 20.96
N PHE A 307 10.75 -7.10 21.27
CA PHE A 307 9.95 -7.14 22.50
C PHE A 307 9.06 -8.39 22.57
N VAL A 308 8.37 -8.75 21.47
CA VAL A 308 7.56 -9.98 21.43
C VAL A 308 8.42 -11.22 21.66
N LEU A 309 9.62 -11.29 21.08
CA LEU A 309 10.55 -12.40 21.33
C LEU A 309 11.00 -12.46 22.80
N ASP A 310 11.21 -11.31 23.47
CA ASP A 310 11.51 -11.25 24.90
C ASP A 310 10.33 -11.77 25.76
N GLU A 311 9.12 -11.35 25.45
CA GLU A 311 7.92 -11.79 26.18
C GLU A 311 7.62 -13.28 25.95
N LEU A 312 7.82 -13.79 24.72
CA LEU A 312 7.73 -15.23 24.44
C LEU A 312 8.79 -16.02 25.22
N ALA A 313 10.01 -15.47 25.41
CA ALA A 313 11.05 -16.13 26.20
C ALA A 313 10.64 -16.26 27.68
N LYS A 314 9.97 -15.24 28.23
CA LYS A 314 9.40 -15.28 29.59
C LYS A 314 8.25 -16.28 29.69
N LEU A 315 7.34 -16.30 28.72
CA LEU A 315 6.23 -17.26 28.66
C LEU A 315 6.73 -18.71 28.55
N ASN A 316 7.84 -18.93 27.85
CA ASN A 316 8.47 -20.23 27.74
C ASN A 316 8.97 -20.79 29.08
N GLN A 317 9.25 -19.91 30.05
CA GLN A 317 9.72 -20.28 31.40
C GLN A 317 8.57 -20.36 32.43
N SER A 318 7.43 -19.76 32.11
CA SER A 318 6.27 -19.66 33.00
C SER A 318 5.38 -20.91 32.92
N ASP A 319 4.59 -21.17 33.97
CA ASP A 319 3.60 -22.25 33.93
C ASP A 319 2.52 -21.96 32.89
N GLY A 320 2.28 -22.91 31.97
CA GLY A 320 1.31 -22.75 30.91
C GLY A 320 1.50 -23.72 29.74
N SER A 321 0.63 -23.60 28.73
CA SER A 321 0.61 -24.50 27.56
C SER A 321 1.84 -24.41 26.65
N LEU A 322 2.61 -23.31 26.77
CA LEU A 322 3.81 -23.00 25.99
C LEU A 322 5.13 -23.24 26.75
N ARG A 323 5.07 -23.67 28.02
CA ARG A 323 6.27 -23.90 28.84
C ARG A 323 7.21 -24.90 28.17
N GLY A 324 8.46 -24.51 27.95
CA GLY A 324 9.50 -25.33 27.34
C GLY A 324 9.30 -25.66 25.85
N LYS A 325 8.42 -24.95 25.14
CA LYS A 325 8.09 -25.23 23.73
C LYS A 325 8.60 -24.21 22.73
N LEU A 326 9.19 -23.10 23.18
CA LEU A 326 9.56 -21.98 22.30
C LEU A 326 11.08 -21.83 22.20
N ALA A 327 11.60 -21.87 20.97
CA ALA A 327 13.00 -21.57 20.66
C ALA A 327 13.17 -20.10 20.26
N THR A 328 13.01 -19.18 21.22
CA THR A 328 13.01 -17.73 20.92
C THR A 328 14.35 -17.17 20.44
N ASP A 329 15.47 -17.86 20.70
CA ASP A 329 16.80 -17.51 20.18
C ASP A 329 17.09 -18.08 18.78
N ASN A 330 16.14 -18.86 18.23
CA ASN A 330 16.17 -19.43 16.89
C ASN A 330 14.86 -19.07 16.19
N ALA A 331 14.75 -17.85 15.67
CA ALA A 331 13.51 -17.34 15.09
C ALA A 331 13.60 -17.13 13.58
N MET A 332 12.47 -17.30 12.89
CA MET A 332 12.27 -16.85 11.50
C MET A 332 11.27 -15.71 11.48
N ILE A 333 11.52 -14.67 10.68
CA ILE A 333 10.57 -13.58 10.45
C ILE A 333 9.89 -13.73 9.09
N VAL A 334 8.57 -13.53 9.04
CA VAL A 334 7.82 -13.40 7.79
C VAL A 334 7.13 -12.04 7.82
N GLY A 335 7.39 -11.22 6.80
CA GLY A 335 6.84 -9.88 6.69
C GLY A 335 6.09 -9.69 5.38
N TYR A 336 4.96 -9.00 5.42
CA TYR A 336 4.18 -8.62 4.24
C TYR A 336 4.17 -7.10 4.02
N SER A 337 4.42 -6.64 2.78
CA SER A 337 4.37 -5.22 2.42
C SER A 337 5.33 -4.39 3.28
N PHE A 338 4.84 -3.39 4.02
CA PHE A 338 5.65 -2.66 5.00
C PHE A 338 6.23 -3.57 6.11
N GLY A 339 5.55 -4.68 6.45
CA GLY A 339 6.09 -5.75 7.29
C GLY A 339 7.25 -6.50 6.63
N GLY A 340 7.30 -6.57 5.29
CA GLY A 340 8.44 -7.10 4.55
C GLY A 340 9.69 -6.25 4.72
N ALA A 341 9.55 -4.92 4.69
CA ALA A 341 10.64 -4.00 5.04
C ALA A 341 11.09 -4.15 6.50
N THR A 342 10.12 -4.32 7.40
CA THR A 342 10.38 -4.58 8.83
C THR A 342 11.18 -5.89 9.00
N ALA A 343 10.80 -6.94 8.27
CA ALA A 343 11.48 -8.23 8.27
C ALA A 343 12.93 -8.13 7.79
N LEU A 344 13.19 -7.37 6.72
CA LEU A 344 14.54 -7.12 6.23
C LEU A 344 15.37 -6.31 7.24
N SER A 345 14.76 -5.33 7.91
CA SER A 345 15.42 -4.51 8.93
C SER A 345 15.88 -5.35 10.12
N VAL A 346 15.01 -6.19 10.69
CA VAL A 346 15.40 -7.09 11.81
C VAL A 346 16.34 -8.20 11.36
N ALA A 347 16.34 -8.58 10.08
CA ALA A 347 17.31 -9.50 9.48
C ALA A 347 18.71 -8.89 9.30
N GLY A 348 18.84 -7.56 9.42
CA GLY A 348 20.11 -6.84 9.45
C GLY A 348 20.30 -5.79 8.35
N ALA A 349 19.30 -5.57 7.49
CA ALA A 349 19.36 -4.48 6.53
C ALA A 349 19.49 -3.13 7.25
N GLU A 350 20.49 -2.34 6.88
CA GLU A 350 20.67 -1.00 7.42
C GLU A 350 19.75 -0.02 6.70
N MET A 351 18.93 0.72 7.45
CA MET A 351 18.18 1.84 6.87
C MET A 351 19.14 2.98 6.55
N GLN A 352 19.08 3.51 5.32
CA GLN A 352 19.95 4.59 4.85
C GLN A 352 19.09 5.68 4.20
N LEU A 353 18.83 6.75 4.95
CA LEU A 353 17.76 7.71 4.67
C LEU A 353 18.20 8.96 3.90
N THR A 354 19.49 9.15 3.66
CA THR A 354 20.00 10.35 2.96
C THR A 354 19.37 10.51 1.58
N ARG A 355 19.39 9.46 0.74
CA ARG A 355 18.78 9.48 -0.60
C ARG A 355 17.26 9.55 -0.52
N LEU A 356 16.66 8.87 0.46
CA LEU A 356 15.22 8.90 0.72
C LEU A 356 14.75 10.34 1.01
N LYS A 357 15.39 11.05 1.94
CA LYS A 357 15.06 12.43 2.30
C LYS A 357 15.14 13.36 1.09
N GLN A 358 16.14 13.18 0.22
CA GLN A 358 16.26 13.94 -1.04
C GLN A 358 15.14 13.60 -2.03
N ARG A 359 14.88 12.31 -2.27
CA ARG A 359 13.84 11.85 -3.19
C ARG A 359 12.45 12.33 -2.75
N CYS A 360 12.16 12.28 -1.46
CA CYS A 360 10.86 12.68 -0.91
C CYS A 360 10.61 14.20 -0.90
N GLN A 361 11.57 15.02 -1.33
CA GLN A 361 11.39 16.45 -1.60
C GLN A 361 11.00 16.75 -3.06
N SER A 362 11.02 15.74 -3.94
CA SER A 362 10.72 15.87 -5.38
C SER A 362 9.23 15.65 -5.71
N LYS A 363 8.86 15.64 -7.01
CA LYS A 363 7.46 15.49 -7.46
C LYS A 363 6.89 14.14 -7.02
N LEU A 364 5.84 14.18 -6.20
CA LEU A 364 5.27 13.00 -5.53
C LEU A 364 4.32 12.20 -6.43
N ILE A 365 3.83 12.77 -7.53
CA ILE A 365 2.86 12.09 -8.41
C ILE A 365 3.45 10.87 -9.14
N THR A 366 4.78 10.78 -9.25
CA THR A 366 5.45 9.61 -9.85
C THR A 366 5.51 8.41 -8.90
N PHE A 367 5.28 8.61 -7.60
CA PHE A 367 5.48 7.56 -6.61
C PHE A 367 4.39 6.50 -6.68
N SER A 368 4.82 5.26 -6.52
CA SER A 368 3.94 4.18 -6.06
C SER A 368 3.48 4.44 -4.61
N LEU A 369 2.43 3.75 -4.18
CA LEU A 369 2.01 3.80 -2.77
C LEU A 369 3.16 3.36 -1.83
N GLY A 370 3.94 2.36 -2.23
CA GLY A 370 5.11 1.88 -1.49
C GLY A 370 6.20 2.93 -1.28
N GLU A 371 6.54 3.70 -2.32
CA GLU A 371 7.49 4.83 -2.21
C GLU A 371 6.92 5.93 -1.29
N GLY A 372 5.63 6.24 -1.43
CA GLY A 372 4.95 7.22 -0.59
C GLY A 372 4.97 6.84 0.90
N ILE A 373 4.75 5.56 1.22
CA ILE A 373 4.88 5.01 2.57
C ILE A 373 6.30 5.21 3.10
N GLN A 374 7.31 4.86 2.31
CA GLN A 374 8.72 4.99 2.72
C GLN A 374 9.09 6.45 3.03
N CYS A 375 8.51 7.43 2.34
CA CYS A 375 8.77 8.84 2.61
C CYS A 375 8.39 9.32 4.00
N ALA A 376 7.52 8.62 4.74
CA ALA A 376 7.29 8.93 6.14
C ALA A 376 8.58 8.80 6.98
N ALA A 377 9.52 7.93 6.61
CA ALA A 377 10.82 7.81 7.26
C ALA A 377 11.69 9.07 7.13
N ALA A 378 11.39 9.99 6.20
CA ALA A 378 12.13 11.25 6.07
C ALA A 378 12.07 12.12 7.33
N GLY A 379 11.05 11.93 8.18
CA GLY A 379 10.91 12.62 9.46
C GLY A 379 11.84 12.10 10.56
N LEU A 380 12.58 11.01 10.34
CA LEU A 380 13.53 10.47 11.32
C LEU A 380 14.77 11.37 11.46
N PRO A 381 15.27 11.58 12.70
CA PRO A 381 16.35 12.54 12.95
C PRO A 381 17.70 12.12 12.37
N GLN A 382 18.07 10.84 12.54
CA GLN A 382 19.29 10.28 11.97
C GLN A 382 19.11 9.84 10.52
N ASP A 383 20.21 9.72 9.81
CA ASP A 383 20.25 9.23 8.42
C ASP A 383 20.52 7.73 8.31
N SER A 384 20.94 7.07 9.38
CA SER A 384 21.13 5.62 9.41
C SER A 384 20.58 4.99 10.69
N TYR A 385 20.04 3.78 10.53
CA TYR A 385 19.61 2.93 11.63
C TYR A 385 19.95 1.46 11.36
N GLN A 386 20.55 0.80 12.35
CA GLN A 386 20.76 -0.65 12.36
C GLN A 386 19.83 -1.26 13.42
N LEU A 387 18.88 -2.09 12.97
CA LEU A 387 17.76 -2.60 13.78
C LEU A 387 17.74 -4.13 13.85
N ARG A 388 18.86 -4.77 13.51
CA ARG A 388 19.03 -6.22 13.57
C ARG A 388 18.67 -6.79 14.94
N ASP A 389 17.93 -7.89 14.93
CA ASP A 389 17.78 -8.77 16.09
C ASP A 389 18.57 -10.07 15.86
N PRO A 390 19.58 -10.40 16.69
CA PRO A 390 20.45 -11.55 16.47
C PRO A 390 19.73 -12.91 16.60
N ARG A 391 18.52 -12.94 17.16
CA ARG A 391 17.71 -14.16 17.29
C ARG A 391 17.03 -14.54 15.96
N ILE A 392 16.86 -13.59 15.06
CA ILE A 392 16.39 -13.85 13.70
C ILE A 392 17.49 -14.58 12.92
N LYS A 393 17.17 -15.80 12.45
CA LYS A 393 18.07 -16.68 11.71
C LYS A 393 17.70 -16.82 10.24
N ARG A 394 16.47 -16.48 9.85
CA ARG A 394 15.97 -16.49 8.46
C ARG A 394 14.86 -15.46 8.28
N ALA A 395 14.68 -14.97 7.05
CA ALA A 395 13.64 -14.01 6.71
C ALA A 395 12.89 -14.37 5.44
N ILE A 396 11.58 -14.07 5.43
CA ILE A 396 10.74 -14.04 4.24
C ILE A 396 10.13 -12.64 4.14
N ALA A 397 10.42 -11.94 3.05
CA ALA A 397 9.87 -10.62 2.75
C ALA A 397 8.91 -10.73 1.57
N MET A 398 7.61 -10.63 1.84
CA MET A 398 6.55 -10.76 0.84
C MET A 398 6.12 -9.39 0.35
N ASN A 399 6.27 -9.15 -0.95
CA ASN A 399 5.94 -7.90 -1.62
C ASN A 399 6.48 -6.66 -0.86
N PRO A 400 7.76 -6.65 -0.45
CA PRO A 400 8.26 -5.66 0.50
C PRO A 400 8.33 -4.24 -0.10
N THR A 401 8.29 -3.22 0.76
CA THR A 401 8.71 -1.84 0.43
C THR A 401 10.21 -1.68 0.71
N THR A 402 11.06 -1.49 -0.30
CA THR A 402 12.52 -1.44 -0.13
C THR A 402 13.23 -0.35 -0.95
N SER A 403 12.58 0.21 -1.97
CA SER A 403 13.21 1.03 -3.02
C SER A 403 14.00 2.24 -2.51
N LEU A 404 13.57 2.86 -1.41
CA LEU A 404 14.19 4.07 -0.85
C LEU A 404 14.82 3.82 0.52
N LEU A 405 14.30 2.87 1.30
CA LEU A 405 14.58 2.75 2.72
C LEU A 405 16.01 2.31 3.05
N PHE A 406 16.61 1.46 2.21
CA PHE A 406 17.89 0.79 2.51
C PHE A 406 19.07 1.34 1.70
N GLY A 407 18.88 2.44 0.95
CA GLY A 407 19.94 3.06 0.15
C GLY A 407 20.61 2.09 -0.85
N GLU A 408 21.90 2.32 -1.11
CA GLU A 408 22.65 1.48 -2.04
C GLU A 408 23.20 0.21 -1.41
N THR A 409 23.66 0.29 -0.16
CA THR A 409 24.40 -0.81 0.48
C THR A 409 23.67 -1.43 1.67
N GLY A 410 22.56 -0.84 2.14
CA GLY A 410 21.93 -1.28 3.39
C GLY A 410 21.46 -2.74 3.36
N LEU A 411 20.93 -3.22 2.23
CA LEU A 411 20.53 -4.62 2.04
C LEU A 411 21.72 -5.60 2.06
N SER A 412 22.94 -5.15 1.77
CA SER A 412 24.14 -6.01 1.79
C SER A 412 24.57 -6.39 3.21
N ALA A 413 24.05 -5.71 4.24
CA ALA A 413 24.32 -6.02 5.65
C ALA A 413 23.51 -7.21 6.18
N ILE A 414 22.53 -7.72 5.41
CA ILE A 414 21.75 -8.91 5.79
C ILE A 414 22.67 -10.13 5.87
N ALA A 415 22.74 -10.75 7.04
CA ALA A 415 23.63 -11.88 7.32
C ALA A 415 22.89 -13.24 7.42
N VAL A 416 21.59 -13.26 7.11
CA VAL A 416 20.74 -14.46 7.26
C VAL A 416 20.11 -14.86 5.93
N PRO A 417 19.86 -16.17 5.71
CA PRO A 417 19.14 -16.64 4.53
C PRO A 417 17.81 -15.93 4.34
N THR A 418 17.59 -15.36 3.15
CA THR A 418 16.45 -14.46 2.89
C THR A 418 15.71 -14.84 1.62
N LEU A 419 14.39 -14.99 1.72
CA LEU A 419 13.50 -15.19 0.57
C LEU A 419 12.68 -13.92 0.33
N VAL A 420 12.69 -13.43 -0.90
CA VAL A 420 11.87 -12.30 -1.34
C VAL A 420 10.77 -12.84 -2.26
N VAL A 421 9.52 -12.47 -1.99
CA VAL A 421 8.40 -12.74 -2.89
C VAL A 421 8.06 -11.48 -3.67
N ALA A 422 7.96 -11.63 -4.98
CA ALA A 422 7.59 -10.60 -5.91
C ALA A 422 6.31 -10.95 -6.69
N ALA A 423 5.50 -9.95 -6.98
CA ALA A 423 4.21 -10.09 -7.64
C ALA A 423 4.12 -9.12 -8.83
N SER A 424 4.09 -9.66 -10.05
CA SER A 424 4.35 -8.83 -11.24
C SER A 424 3.23 -7.84 -11.58
N ALA A 425 2.03 -8.02 -11.05
CA ALA A 425 0.89 -7.12 -11.20
C ALA A 425 0.62 -6.31 -9.91
N ASP A 426 1.60 -6.21 -9.01
CA ASP A 426 1.52 -5.41 -7.80
C ASP A 426 1.57 -3.91 -8.10
N LYS A 427 0.45 -3.23 -7.91
CA LYS A 427 0.34 -1.76 -8.07
C LYS A 427 0.74 -0.99 -6.82
N THR A 428 0.79 -1.63 -5.65
CA THR A 428 1.09 -0.95 -4.38
C THR A 428 2.59 -0.83 -4.21
N THR A 429 3.30 -1.95 -4.40
CA THR A 429 4.75 -2.07 -4.33
C THR A 429 5.23 -2.69 -5.64
N PRO A 430 5.46 -1.89 -6.71
CA PRO A 430 5.79 -2.44 -8.01
C PRO A 430 7.02 -3.35 -8.00
N ALA A 431 6.88 -4.55 -8.57
CA ALA A 431 7.85 -5.62 -8.39
C ALA A 431 9.28 -5.25 -8.80
N LEU A 432 9.47 -4.54 -9.92
CA LEU A 432 10.82 -4.21 -10.38
C LEU A 432 11.57 -3.36 -9.35
N ILE A 433 10.98 -2.23 -8.96
CA ILE A 433 11.65 -1.22 -8.12
C ILE A 433 11.65 -1.58 -6.63
N GLU A 434 10.59 -2.23 -6.14
CA GLU A 434 10.42 -2.50 -4.70
C GLU A 434 10.89 -3.89 -4.27
N GLN A 435 10.88 -4.88 -5.19
CA GLN A 435 10.99 -6.30 -4.82
C GLN A 435 12.21 -6.95 -5.50
N ILE A 436 12.44 -6.67 -6.79
CA ILE A 436 13.48 -7.30 -7.60
C ILE A 436 14.81 -6.53 -7.52
N ALA A 437 14.79 -5.20 -7.65
CA ALA A 437 16.01 -4.39 -7.62
C ALA A 437 16.82 -4.55 -6.32
N GLY A 438 16.13 -4.65 -5.18
CA GLY A 438 16.75 -4.89 -3.88
C GLY A 438 17.34 -6.30 -3.75
N PHE A 439 16.73 -7.31 -4.38
CA PHE A 439 17.16 -8.71 -4.27
C PHE A 439 18.62 -8.93 -4.73
N SER A 440 19.05 -8.25 -5.81
CA SER A 440 20.44 -8.35 -6.29
C SER A 440 21.46 -7.87 -5.24
N LYS A 441 21.06 -7.00 -4.32
CA LYS A 441 21.91 -6.44 -3.24
C LYS A 441 21.98 -7.30 -1.98
N ILE A 442 21.08 -8.28 -1.83
CA ILE A 442 21.06 -9.19 -0.66
C ILE A 442 22.17 -10.24 -0.81
N PRO A 443 22.92 -10.61 0.24
CA PRO A 443 23.90 -11.71 0.18
C PRO A 443 23.25 -13.10 0.09
N SER A 444 23.97 -14.05 -0.50
CA SER A 444 23.56 -15.47 -0.50
C SER A 444 23.76 -16.13 0.88
N PRO A 445 22.96 -17.16 1.23
CA PRO A 445 21.91 -17.78 0.42
C PRO A 445 20.62 -16.96 0.38
N LYS A 446 20.06 -16.82 -0.81
CA LYS A 446 18.85 -16.02 -1.06
C LYS A 446 17.98 -16.63 -2.16
N TRP A 447 16.70 -16.28 -2.14
CA TRP A 447 15.73 -16.72 -3.14
C TRP A 447 14.81 -15.56 -3.54
N LEU A 448 14.53 -15.44 -4.83
CA LEU A 448 13.50 -14.56 -5.38
C LEU A 448 12.41 -15.45 -5.98
N VAL A 449 11.20 -15.35 -5.43
CA VAL A 449 10.00 -16.00 -5.96
C VAL A 449 9.17 -14.96 -6.70
N GLY A 450 8.97 -15.14 -8.00
CA GLY A 450 8.12 -14.27 -8.81
C GLY A 450 6.80 -14.94 -9.18
N PHE A 451 5.67 -14.34 -8.78
CA PHE A 451 4.33 -14.68 -9.25
C PHE A 451 3.95 -13.78 -10.42
N VAL A 452 3.96 -14.34 -11.63
CA VAL A 452 3.57 -13.63 -12.85
C VAL A 452 2.05 -13.47 -12.86
N GLY A 453 1.57 -12.23 -12.90
CA GLY A 453 0.16 -11.89 -12.77
C GLY A 453 -0.35 -11.85 -11.32
N GLY A 454 0.47 -12.19 -10.33
CA GLY A 454 0.14 -12.00 -8.92
C GLY A 454 0.06 -10.51 -8.56
N THR A 455 -0.79 -10.16 -7.60
CA THR A 455 -1.05 -8.78 -7.14
C THR A 455 -0.61 -8.57 -5.69
N HIS A 456 -0.72 -7.34 -5.17
CA HIS A 456 -0.29 -7.03 -3.81
C HIS A 456 -1.02 -7.88 -2.76
N LEU A 457 -2.30 -8.13 -2.99
CA LEU A 457 -3.16 -8.84 -2.02
C LEU A 457 -3.18 -10.35 -2.21
N SER A 458 -2.49 -10.90 -3.23
CA SER A 458 -2.56 -12.33 -3.57
C SER A 458 -2.04 -13.26 -2.48
N VAL A 459 -1.16 -12.76 -1.61
CA VAL A 459 -0.62 -13.52 -0.47
C VAL A 459 -1.53 -13.49 0.75
N LYS A 460 -2.53 -12.59 0.82
CA LYS A 460 -3.39 -12.45 1.99
C LYS A 460 -4.39 -13.60 2.11
N ASP A 461 -4.86 -13.79 3.34
CA ASP A 461 -5.99 -14.65 3.64
C ASP A 461 -7.23 -14.26 2.80
N PRO A 462 -7.98 -15.23 2.23
CA PRO A 462 -9.21 -14.94 1.49
C PRO A 462 -10.22 -14.11 2.28
N SER A 463 -10.33 -14.34 3.60
CA SER A 463 -11.25 -13.60 4.46
C SER A 463 -10.88 -12.11 4.57
N ALA A 464 -9.60 -11.77 4.40
CA ALA A 464 -9.07 -10.41 4.49
C ALA A 464 -9.13 -9.62 3.16
N THR A 465 -9.80 -10.17 2.13
CA THR A 465 -9.85 -9.60 0.78
C THR A 465 -11.24 -9.69 0.12
N LEU A 466 -12.28 -10.02 0.89
CA LEU A 466 -13.65 -10.20 0.38
C LEU A 466 -14.19 -8.95 -0.30
N ASP A 467 -13.85 -7.77 0.21
CA ASP A 467 -14.26 -6.47 -0.31
C ASP A 467 -13.49 -6.04 -1.57
N GLN A 468 -12.42 -6.75 -1.93
CA GLN A 468 -11.56 -6.44 -3.08
C GLN A 468 -11.89 -7.28 -4.31
N ALA A 469 -12.70 -8.33 -4.15
CA ALA A 469 -13.17 -9.13 -5.27
C ALA A 469 -13.97 -8.27 -6.26
N ASP A 470 -13.70 -8.47 -7.55
CA ASP A 470 -14.41 -7.85 -8.69
C ASP A 470 -14.38 -6.31 -8.72
N LYS A 471 -13.47 -5.69 -7.97
CA LYS A 471 -13.25 -4.24 -8.05
C LYS A 471 -12.62 -3.87 -9.40
N PRO A 472 -13.15 -2.85 -10.10
CA PRO A 472 -12.62 -2.44 -11.39
C PRO A 472 -11.18 -1.96 -11.28
N SER A 473 -10.37 -2.26 -12.29
CA SER A 473 -8.98 -1.83 -12.37
C SER A 473 -8.88 -0.29 -12.45
N THR A 474 -8.12 0.31 -11.53
CA THR A 474 -7.71 1.73 -11.58
C THR A 474 -6.19 1.82 -11.73
N ALA A 475 -5.66 3.05 -11.85
CA ALA A 475 -4.21 3.28 -11.95
C ALA A 475 -3.43 2.89 -10.68
N VAL A 476 -4.10 2.82 -9.52
CA VAL A 476 -3.45 2.62 -8.22
C VAL A 476 -3.95 1.36 -7.50
N THR A 477 -5.21 0.97 -7.73
CA THR A 477 -5.87 -0.16 -7.04
C THR A 477 -6.74 -0.97 -8.00
N GLY A 478 -7.30 -2.09 -7.53
CA GLY A 478 -8.30 -2.87 -8.26
C GLY A 478 -7.73 -3.81 -9.31
N ASP A 479 -8.56 -4.76 -9.77
CA ASP A 479 -8.16 -6.00 -10.46
C ASP A 479 -7.19 -6.87 -9.63
N GLU A 480 -7.42 -6.90 -8.31
CA GLU A 480 -6.65 -7.71 -7.39
C GLU A 480 -6.92 -9.21 -7.63
N VAL A 481 -5.86 -10.01 -7.66
CA VAL A 481 -5.94 -11.47 -7.72
C VAL A 481 -6.07 -11.97 -6.28
N VAL A 482 -7.32 -12.16 -5.83
CA VAL A 482 -7.69 -12.53 -4.45
C VAL A 482 -8.65 -13.72 -4.43
N GLY A 483 -9.04 -14.17 -3.23
CA GLY A 483 -9.97 -15.29 -3.07
C GLY A 483 -9.50 -16.54 -3.84
N VAL A 484 -10.41 -17.20 -4.55
CA VAL A 484 -10.10 -18.42 -5.32
C VAL A 484 -9.05 -18.22 -6.42
N ARG A 485 -8.94 -17.00 -6.98
CA ARG A 485 -7.96 -16.69 -8.05
C ARG A 485 -6.52 -16.74 -7.54
N ALA A 486 -6.29 -16.54 -6.24
CA ALA A 486 -4.98 -16.56 -5.60
C ALA A 486 -4.64 -17.88 -4.88
N VAL A 487 -5.41 -18.96 -5.08
CA VAL A 487 -5.18 -20.22 -4.35
C VAL A 487 -3.81 -20.83 -4.66
N SER A 488 -3.34 -20.77 -5.91
CA SER A 488 -2.01 -21.27 -6.30
C SER A 488 -0.89 -20.48 -5.64
N VAL A 489 -1.04 -19.16 -5.54
CA VAL A 489 -0.10 -18.28 -4.82
C VAL A 489 0.03 -18.73 -3.37
N ARG A 490 -1.10 -18.84 -2.66
CA ARG A 490 -1.09 -19.24 -1.24
C ARG A 490 -0.59 -20.67 -1.02
N ASN A 491 -0.89 -21.59 -1.94
CA ASN A 491 -0.35 -22.95 -1.88
C ASN A 491 1.16 -22.97 -2.00
N TYR A 492 1.72 -22.19 -2.92
CA TYR A 492 3.17 -22.07 -3.06
C TYR A 492 3.80 -21.38 -1.84
N ILE A 493 3.18 -20.31 -1.32
CA ILE A 493 3.63 -19.61 -0.09
C ILE A 493 3.67 -20.57 1.11
N LYS A 494 2.66 -21.43 1.30
CA LYS A 494 2.67 -22.47 2.34
C LYS A 494 3.92 -23.36 2.22
N ALA A 495 4.14 -23.90 1.02
CA ALA A 495 5.25 -24.82 0.76
C ALA A 495 6.62 -24.20 1.04
N ILE A 496 6.90 -23.02 0.47
CA ILE A 496 8.22 -22.38 0.62
C ILE A 496 8.45 -21.85 2.03
N SER A 497 7.40 -21.38 2.73
CA SER A 497 7.54 -20.90 4.11
C SER A 497 7.84 -22.05 5.06
N LEU A 498 7.15 -23.18 4.86
CA LEU A 498 7.41 -24.41 5.60
C LEU A 498 8.83 -24.92 5.34
N ALA A 499 9.27 -24.90 4.08
CA ALA A 499 10.61 -25.33 3.70
C ALA A 499 11.70 -24.41 4.26
N MET A 500 11.51 -23.09 4.22
CA MET A 500 12.41 -22.11 4.84
C MET A 500 12.53 -22.32 6.35
N ALA A 501 11.43 -22.60 7.05
CA ALA A 501 11.45 -22.89 8.48
C ALA A 501 12.16 -24.22 8.79
N ALA A 502 11.93 -25.26 7.97
CA ALA A 502 12.55 -26.57 8.12
C ALA A 502 14.07 -26.56 7.94
N GLN A 503 14.62 -25.55 7.25
CA GLN A 503 16.07 -25.39 7.16
C GLN A 503 16.76 -25.02 8.49
N LEU A 504 15.99 -24.76 9.56
CA LEU A 504 16.48 -24.57 10.92
C LEU A 504 16.27 -25.81 11.81
N THR A 505 15.94 -26.96 11.22
CA THR A 505 15.68 -28.22 11.92
C THR A 505 16.46 -29.38 11.29
N PRO A 506 16.51 -30.57 11.93
CA PRO A 506 17.10 -31.76 11.33
C PRO A 506 16.43 -32.23 10.02
N ASP A 507 15.23 -31.73 9.70
CA ASP A 507 14.50 -32.09 8.48
C ASP A 507 14.95 -31.28 7.25
N ALA A 508 15.97 -30.42 7.34
CA ALA A 508 16.38 -29.50 6.29
C ALA A 508 16.51 -30.14 4.90
N GLU A 509 17.16 -31.30 4.78
CA GLU A 509 17.37 -32.01 3.52
C GLU A 509 16.05 -32.46 2.87
N LYS A 510 15.10 -32.96 3.68
CA LYS A 510 13.77 -33.39 3.22
C LYS A 510 12.97 -32.25 2.59
N TYR A 511 13.20 -31.01 3.03
CA TYR A 511 12.48 -29.83 2.56
C TYR A 511 13.24 -29.01 1.51
N ALA A 512 14.53 -29.28 1.27
CA ALA A 512 15.36 -28.49 0.36
C ALA A 512 14.80 -28.44 -1.07
N VAL A 513 14.18 -29.54 -1.52
CA VAL A 513 13.53 -29.65 -2.84
C VAL A 513 12.48 -28.57 -3.10
N PHE A 514 11.82 -28.06 -2.07
CA PHE A 514 10.77 -27.04 -2.23
C PHE A 514 11.33 -25.61 -2.39
N LEU A 515 12.63 -25.43 -2.23
CA LEU A 515 13.33 -24.15 -2.42
C LEU A 515 14.13 -24.12 -3.73
N THR A 516 13.75 -24.94 -4.72
CA THR A 516 14.44 -25.02 -6.01
C THR A 516 13.61 -24.45 -7.17
N PRO A 517 14.26 -24.00 -8.26
CA PRO A 517 13.57 -23.58 -9.48
C PRO A 517 12.66 -24.68 -10.08
N GLU A 518 13.05 -25.95 -9.96
CA GLU A 518 12.28 -27.09 -10.46
C GLU A 518 10.96 -27.25 -9.70
N TYR A 519 10.96 -27.10 -8.38
CA TYR A 519 9.69 -27.13 -7.64
C TYR A 519 8.79 -25.93 -7.98
N ALA A 520 9.37 -24.75 -8.22
CA ALA A 520 8.59 -23.60 -8.71
C ALA A 520 7.90 -23.92 -10.05
N GLN A 521 8.65 -24.46 -11.02
CA GLN A 521 8.09 -24.87 -12.31
C GLN A 521 7.03 -25.98 -12.17
N PHE A 522 7.26 -26.96 -11.28
CA PHE A 522 6.30 -28.02 -10.97
C PHE A 522 4.99 -27.48 -10.37
N ALA A 523 5.08 -26.53 -9.43
CA ALA A 523 3.92 -25.95 -8.76
C ALA A 523 3.23 -24.83 -9.56
N SER A 524 3.83 -24.42 -10.68
CA SER A 524 3.35 -23.34 -11.54
C SER A 524 2.03 -23.71 -12.22
N THR A 525 1.09 -22.76 -12.28
CA THR A 525 -0.14 -22.89 -13.07
C THR A 525 -0.10 -21.97 -14.29
N SER A 526 -0.95 -22.23 -15.28
CA SER A 526 -1.11 -21.31 -16.42
C SER A 526 -1.75 -19.99 -16.01
N ALA A 527 -2.59 -20.01 -14.97
CA ALA A 527 -3.27 -18.82 -14.46
C ALA A 527 -2.33 -17.87 -13.71
N ILE A 528 -1.45 -18.42 -12.86
CA ILE A 528 -0.42 -17.65 -12.15
C ILE A 528 0.89 -18.44 -12.23
N PRO A 529 1.74 -18.16 -13.24
CA PRO A 529 3.05 -18.77 -13.32
C PRO A 529 3.93 -18.36 -12.15
N VAL A 530 4.68 -19.31 -11.59
CA VAL A 530 5.65 -19.05 -10.51
C VAL A 530 7.06 -19.41 -10.96
N ARG A 531 8.01 -18.53 -10.66
CA ARG A 531 9.44 -18.76 -10.90
C ARG A 531 10.20 -18.53 -9.61
N LEU A 532 11.24 -19.32 -9.40
CA LEU A 532 12.18 -19.15 -8.29
C LEU A 532 13.59 -19.08 -8.87
N VAL A 533 14.36 -18.10 -8.43
CA VAL A 533 15.79 -17.97 -8.74
C VAL A 533 16.58 -17.68 -7.48
N THR A 534 17.82 -18.15 -7.41
CA THR A 534 18.76 -17.81 -6.33
C THR A 534 19.68 -16.64 -6.71
N GLU A 535 19.81 -16.38 -8.01
CA GLU A 535 20.51 -15.25 -8.61
C GLU A 535 19.75 -14.80 -9.86
N ILE A 536 19.78 -13.50 -10.17
CA ILE A 536 19.21 -13.00 -11.42
C ILE A 536 20.20 -13.33 -12.56
N PRO A 537 19.78 -14.06 -13.61
CA PRO A 537 20.66 -14.37 -14.75
C PRO A 537 21.27 -13.10 -15.36
N ALA A 538 22.50 -13.16 -15.85
CA ALA A 538 23.22 -11.98 -16.34
C ALA A 538 22.46 -11.21 -17.44
N GLU A 539 21.77 -11.91 -18.33
CA GLU A 539 20.93 -11.30 -19.38
C GLU A 539 19.71 -10.58 -18.78
N ALA A 540 19.10 -11.16 -17.75
CA ALA A 540 17.98 -10.55 -17.03
C ALA A 540 18.46 -9.35 -16.21
N GLU A 541 19.61 -9.45 -15.55
CA GLU A 541 20.21 -8.39 -14.75
C GLU A 541 20.59 -7.18 -15.63
N ALA A 542 21.14 -7.40 -16.82
CA ALA A 542 21.39 -6.32 -17.78
C ALA A 542 20.10 -5.56 -18.15
N ILE A 543 18.99 -6.29 -18.30
CA ILE A 543 17.66 -5.69 -18.52
C ILE A 543 17.23 -4.91 -17.27
N VAL A 544 17.31 -5.50 -16.07
CA VAL A 544 16.99 -4.82 -14.79
C VAL A 544 17.75 -3.49 -14.70
N GLN A 545 19.07 -3.51 -14.88
CA GLN A 545 19.91 -2.31 -14.82
C GLN A 545 19.55 -1.27 -15.89
N SER A 546 19.16 -1.70 -17.09
CA SER A 546 18.73 -0.79 -18.15
C SER A 546 17.45 -0.03 -17.79
N PHE A 547 16.53 -0.66 -17.06
CA PHE A 547 15.30 -0.03 -16.60
C PHE A 547 15.57 0.88 -15.39
N LEU A 548 16.41 0.47 -14.44
CA LEU A 548 16.75 1.28 -13.26
C LEU A 548 17.52 2.56 -13.61
N LYS A 549 18.35 2.53 -14.66
CA LYS A 549 19.06 3.74 -15.16
C LYS A 549 18.15 4.79 -15.77
N GLN A 550 16.94 4.43 -16.20
CA GLN A 550 15.97 5.40 -16.76
C GLN A 550 15.29 6.25 -15.68
N GLU A 551 15.49 5.95 -14.39
CA GLU A 551 14.93 6.70 -13.25
C GLU A 551 15.90 7.72 -12.63
N GLN A 552 17.19 7.66 -12.99
CA GLN A 552 18.20 8.64 -12.61
C GLN A 552 18.22 9.79 -13.62
#